data_AF-A0AAE4C179-F1
#
_entry.id   AF-A0AAE4C179-F1
#
_cell.length_a   1.000
_cell.length_b   1.000
_cell.length_c   1.000
_cell.angle_alpha   90.00
_cell.angle_beta   90.00
_cell.angle_gamma   90.00
#
_symmetry.space_group_name_H-M   'P 1'
#
loop_
_entity.id
_entity.type
_entity.pdbx_description
1 polymer ?
#
loop_
_entity_poly.entity_id
_entity_poly.type
_entity_poly.pdbx_seq_one_letter_code
_entity_poly.pdbx_strand_id
1 'polypeptide(L)' 'MKNLKKLSRETAKQINGGATERCSEHNPCSVGWCCNGICSPHICIEF' A
#
# COMPACT_ATOMS: atom_id res chain seq x y z
N MET A 1 7.39 29.43 -6.36
CA MET A 1 7.08 27.99 -6.48
C MET A 1 7.96 27.24 -5.49
N LYS A 2 7.39 26.47 -4.55
CA LYS A 2 8.19 25.73 -3.56
C LYS A 2 9.02 24.68 -4.29
N ASN A 3 10.33 24.64 -4.04
CA ASN A 3 11.27 23.65 -4.58
C ASN A 3 10.80 22.23 -4.22
N LEU A 4 10.07 21.58 -5.11
CA LEU A 4 9.69 20.18 -4.98
C LEU A 4 10.97 19.37 -5.15
N LYS A 5 11.56 18.91 -4.04
CA LYS A 5 12.66 17.95 -4.05
C LYS A 5 12.22 16.76 -4.91
N LYS A 6 12.97 16.47 -5.97
CA LYS A 6 12.73 15.30 -6.81
C LYS A 6 12.98 14.06 -5.95
N LEU A 7 11.90 13.44 -5.50
CA LEU A 7 11.94 12.23 -4.72
C LEU A 7 12.40 11.09 -5.65
N SER A 8 13.32 10.23 -5.19
CA SER A 8 13.67 9.04 -5.97
C SER A 8 12.47 8.10 -6.04
N ARG A 9 12.44 7.21 -7.04
CA ARG A 9 11.34 6.24 -7.21
C ARG A 9 11.22 5.33 -5.99
N GLU A 10 12.34 5.00 -5.37
CA GLU A 10 12.45 4.15 -4.18
C GLU A 10 11.85 4.86 -2.97
N THR A 11 12.19 6.13 -2.75
CA THR A 11 11.62 6.92 -1.67
C THR A 11 10.13 7.20 -1.91
N ALA A 12 9.70 7.40 -3.16
CA ALA A 12 8.29 7.57 -3.50
C ALA A 12 7.47 6.30 -3.21
N LYS A 13 8.04 5.11 -3.46
CA LYS A 13 7.42 3.84 -3.08
C LYS A 13 7.26 3.71 -1.56
N GLN A 14 8.24 4.16 -0.78
CA GLN A 14 8.15 4.12 0.69
C GLN A 14 7.11 5.11 1.24
N ILE A 15 7.06 6.34 0.70
CA ILE A 15 6.15 7.40 1.18
C ILE A 15 4.71 7.15 0.74
N ASN A 16 4.49 6.85 -0.55
CA ASN A 16 3.14 6.70 -1.11
C ASN A 16 2.63 5.25 -1.04
N GLY A 17 3.33 4.35 -0.35
CA GLY A 17 2.90 2.95 -0.25
C GLY A 17 2.91 2.22 -1.59
N GLY A 18 3.91 2.47 -2.44
CA GLY A 18 4.11 1.77 -3.71
C GLY A 18 4.49 0.29 -3.57
N ALA A 19 4.27 -0.30 -2.40
CA ALA A 19 4.17 -1.74 -2.26
C ALA A 19 2.73 -2.11 -2.66
N THR A 20 2.59 -2.82 -3.78
CA THR A 20 1.34 -3.46 -4.25
C THR A 20 0.67 -4.36 -3.20
N GLU A 21 1.35 -4.57 -2.08
CA GLU A 21 0.87 -5.32 -0.93
C GLU A 21 0.03 -4.45 0.02
N ARG A 22 -0.04 -3.13 -0.12
CA ARG A 22 -0.90 -2.30 0.72
C ARG A 22 -2.31 -2.18 0.18
N CYS A 23 -3.28 -2.26 1.07
CA CYS A 23 -4.69 -2.15 0.74
C CYS A 23 -5.44 -1.19 1.66
N SER A 24 -6.53 -0.66 1.15
CA SER A 24 -7.48 0.19 1.86
C SER A 24 -8.85 0.08 1.20
N GLU A 25 -9.88 0.73 1.76
CA GLU A 25 -11.22 0.76 1.17
C GLU A 25 -11.23 1.26 -0.29
N HIS A 26 -10.39 2.23 -0.61
CA HIS A 26 -10.27 2.79 -1.96
C HIS A 26 -9.15 2.18 -2.80
N ASN A 27 -8.38 1.24 -2.23
CA ASN A 27 -7.32 0.52 -2.90
C ASN A 27 -7.41 -0.97 -2.51
N PRO A 28 -8.38 -1.72 -3.06
CA PRO A 28 -8.55 -3.13 -2.73
C PRO A 28 -7.38 -3.96 -3.25
N CYS A 29 -7.15 -5.10 -2.61
CA CYS A 29 -6.20 -6.08 -3.11
C CYS A 29 -6.64 -6.63 -4.46
N SER A 30 -5.72 -6.71 -5.41
CA SER A 30 -6.00 -7.36 -6.71
C SER A 30 -6.33 -8.85 -6.55
N VAL A 31 -5.73 -9.51 -5.55
CA VAL A 31 -5.96 -10.92 -5.19
C VAL A 31 -5.86 -11.05 -3.66
N GLY A 32 -6.78 -11.82 -3.06
CA GLY A 32 -6.79 -12.09 -1.61
C GLY A 32 -7.64 -11.10 -0.81
N TRP A 33 -7.34 -10.98 0.48
CA TRP A 33 -8.08 -10.17 1.45
C TRP A 33 -7.21 -9.06 2.03
N CYS A 34 -7.84 -7.92 2.35
CA CYS A 34 -7.18 -6.81 3.01
C CYS A 34 -7.18 -7.02 4.52
N CYS A 35 -5.99 -7.16 5.10
CA CYS A 35 -5.78 -7.46 6.50
C CYS A 35 -4.83 -6.44 7.11
N ASN A 36 -5.31 -5.63 8.06
CA ASN A 36 -4.49 -4.59 8.70
C ASN A 36 -3.74 -3.69 7.70
N GLY A 37 -4.38 -3.40 6.57
CA GLY A 37 -3.81 -2.57 5.50
C GLY A 37 -2.79 -3.28 4.61
N ILE A 38 -2.67 -4.61 4.70
CA ILE A 38 -1.80 -5.45 3.87
C ILE A 38 -2.63 -6.56 3.19
N CYS A 39 -2.34 -6.81 1.92
CA CYS A 39 -2.93 -7.89 1.15
C CYS A 39 -2.39 -9.25 1.60
N SER A 40 -3.29 -10.12 2.00
CA SER A 40 -3.03 -11.50 2.36
C SER A 40 -3.73 -12.44 1.40
N PRO A 41 -3.10 -13.55 0.96
CA PRO A 41 -3.77 -14.58 0.18
C PRO A 41 -4.83 -15.36 0.99
N HIS A 42 -4.88 -15.18 2.31
CA HIS A 42 -5.82 -15.85 3.23
C HIS A 42 -6.65 -14.83 4.02
N ILE A 43 -7.89 -15.20 4.36
CA ILE A 43 -8.79 -14.36 5.13
C ILE A 43 -8.24 -14.17 6.54
N CYS A 44 -8.21 -12.93 7.01
CA CYS A 44 -7.78 -12.63 8.37
C CYS A 44 -9.01 -12.62 9.26
N ILE A 45 -9.27 -13.77 9.86
CA ILE A 45 -10.30 -13.92 10.87
C ILE A 45 -9.67 -13.40 12.17
N GLU A 46 -10.05 -12.19 12.57
CA GLU A 46 -9.75 -11.70 13.91
C GLU A 46 -10.57 -12.53 14.90
N PHE A 47 -9.88 -13.23 15.81
CA PHE A 47 -10.49 -13.96 16.92
C PHE A 47 -10.80 -13.03 18.09
#